data_AF-A0AAN5SG97-F1
#
_entry.id   AF-A0AAN5SG97-F1
#
_cell.length_a   1.000
_cell.length_b   1.000
_cell.length_c   1.000
_cell.angle_alpha   90.00
_cell.angle_beta   90.00
_cell.angle_gamma   90.00
#
_symmetry.space_group_name_H-M   'P 1'
#
loop_
_entity.id
_entity.type
_entity.pdbx_description
1 polymer ?
#
loop_
_entity_poly.entity_id
_entity_poly.type
_entity_poly.pdbx_seq_one_letter_code
_entity_poly.pdbx_strand_id
1 'polypeptide(L)'
;MKNVLKKFSIAMSSLIMMLAFSITVFAASTPSIGENAPTTGSISITKDGAVFNAYQVLKATQNGDAYEYTATDVFKGFFNNSQYGNYTENQIKDLTTADSIKEFAAQLHKYVIDNKISNGIEIQSGEKVSVDLGYYLVLETS
;
A
#
# COMPACT_ATOMS: atom_id res chain seq x y z
N MET A 1 -3.63 11.51 36.30
CA MET A 1 -4.10 11.39 34.90
C MET A 1 -4.15 9.92 34.56
N LYS A 2 -5.35 9.31 34.56
CA LYS A 2 -5.55 7.89 34.27
C LYS A 2 -6.32 7.76 32.96
N ASN A 3 -5.70 7.02 32.03
CA ASN A 3 -6.32 6.12 31.06
C ASN A 3 -7.28 6.72 30.03
N VAL A 4 -6.79 6.97 28.81
CA VAL A 4 -7.55 6.67 27.58
C VAL A 4 -6.61 6.50 26.36
N LEU A 5 -5.57 5.66 26.49
CA LEU A 5 -5.15 4.84 25.35
C LEU A 5 -6.25 3.79 25.17
N LYS A 6 -7.37 4.19 24.55
CA LYS A 6 -8.35 3.23 24.04
C LYS A 6 -7.61 2.45 22.96
N LYS A 7 -7.20 1.25 23.34
CA LYS A 7 -6.76 0.18 22.45
C LYS A 7 -7.72 0.18 21.26
N PHE A 8 -7.26 0.67 20.12
CA PHE A 8 -7.92 0.44 18.85
C PHE A 8 -7.82 -1.07 18.60
N SER A 9 -8.79 -1.78 19.14
CA SER A 9 -9.14 -3.13 18.72
C SER A 9 -9.73 -3.01 17.32
N ILE A 10 -8.89 -2.64 16.35
CA ILE A 10 -9.15 -2.89 14.95
C ILE A 10 -9.01 -4.40 14.86
N ALA A 11 -10.16 -5.08 14.77
CA ALA A 11 -10.18 -6.48 14.39
C ALA A 11 -9.27 -6.61 13.16
N MET A 12 -8.24 -7.43 13.29
CA MET A 12 -7.17 -7.66 12.32
C MET A 12 -7.76 -8.32 11.07
N SER A 13 -8.61 -7.61 10.32
CA SER A 13 -8.89 -7.92 8.91
C SER A 13 -7.54 -7.80 8.23
N SER A 14 -7.06 -8.88 7.63
CA SER A 14 -5.67 -9.06 7.24
C SER A 14 -5.15 -7.87 6.42
N LEU A 15 -4.22 -7.12 7.01
CA LEU A 15 -3.59 -5.96 6.39
C LEU A 15 -2.41 -6.45 5.56
N ILE A 16 -2.52 -6.38 4.24
CA ILE A 16 -1.46 -6.82 3.32
C ILE A 16 -0.97 -5.59 2.56
N MET A 17 0.30 -5.24 2.77
CA MET A 17 1.00 -4.31 1.88
C MET A 17 1.59 -5.12 0.73
N MET A 18 1.19 -4.79 -0.50
CA MET A 18 1.67 -5.49 -1.70
C MET A 18 2.26 -4.48 -2.68
N LEU A 19 3.44 -4.82 -3.20
CA LEU A 19 4.00 -4.18 -4.38
C LEU A 19 3.51 -4.91 -5.60
N ALA A 20 2.87 -4.20 -6.53
CA ALA A 20 2.41 -4.77 -7.78
C ALA A 20 3.53 -4.88 -8.84
N PHE A 21 4.77 -5.17 -8.42
CA PHE A 21 5.84 -5.53 -9.35
C PHE A 21 5.85 -7.05 -9.54
N SER A 22 5.85 -7.51 -10.79
CA SER A 22 6.04 -8.92 -11.15
C SER A 22 7.47 -9.44 -10.87
N ILE A 23 8.29 -8.67 -10.17
CA ILE A 23 9.67 -8.97 -9.81
C ILE A 23 9.82 -8.76 -8.31
N THR A 24 9.79 -9.88 -7.57
CA THR A 24 10.26 -9.92 -6.20
C THR A 24 11.72 -9.48 -6.16
N VAL A 25 12.06 -8.52 -5.29
CA VAL A 25 13.24 -8.51 -4.39
C VAL A 25 13.61 -7.07 -4.03
N PHE A 26 13.30 -6.68 -2.79
CA PHE A 26 14.03 -5.61 -2.10
C PHE A 26 15.40 -6.14 -1.64
N ALA A 27 16.33 -6.32 -2.59
CA ALA A 27 17.73 -6.56 -2.26
C ALA A 27 18.61 -5.79 -3.24
N ALA A 28 19.46 -4.93 -2.66
CA ALA A 28 20.73 -4.31 -3.08
C ALA A 28 20.95 -3.80 -4.53
N SER A 29 20.16 -4.20 -5.52
CA SER A 29 20.27 -3.79 -6.92
C SER A 29 18.89 -3.95 -7.55
N THR A 30 18.20 -2.83 -7.78
CA THR A 30 16.96 -2.80 -8.55
C THR A 30 17.26 -3.35 -9.96
N PRO A 31 16.56 -4.40 -10.41
CA PRO A 31 16.79 -4.93 -11.76
C PRO A 31 16.42 -3.87 -12.80
N SER A 32 17.20 -3.80 -13.88
CA SER A 32 16.91 -2.94 -15.03
C SER A 32 15.53 -3.22 -15.62
N ILE A 33 14.89 -2.17 -16.11
CA ILE A 33 13.58 -2.25 -16.75
C ILE A 33 13.79 -2.77 -18.18
N GLY A 34 13.24 -3.95 -18.47
CA GLY A 34 13.32 -4.53 -19.81
C GLY A 34 12.58 -3.69 -20.85
N GLU A 35 13.04 -3.76 -22.11
CA GLU A 35 12.48 -3.02 -23.26
C GLU A 35 10.97 -3.27 -23.48
N ASN A 36 10.47 -4.43 -23.04
CA ASN A 36 9.06 -4.83 -23.14
C ASN A 36 8.40 -4.95 -21.75
N ALA A 37 8.87 -4.22 -20.75
CA ALA A 37 8.25 -4.21 -19.43
C ALA A 37 6.79 -3.71 -19.54
N PRO A 38 5.82 -4.42 -18.94
CA PRO A 38 4.43 -4.00 -18.99
C PRO A 38 4.25 -2.68 -18.23
N THR A 39 3.36 -1.82 -18.72
CA THR A 39 3.03 -0.53 -18.09
C THR A 39 2.04 -0.66 -16.93
N THR A 40 1.47 -1.85 -16.73
CA THR A 40 0.53 -2.20 -15.66
C THR A 40 0.95 -3.50 -14.99
N GLY A 41 0.56 -3.66 -13.72
CA GLY A 41 0.71 -4.88 -12.95
C GLY A 41 -0.62 -5.61 -12.77
N SER A 42 -0.62 -6.62 -11.91
CA SER A 42 -1.85 -7.27 -11.48
C SER A 42 -1.76 -7.70 -10.03
N ILE A 43 -2.87 -7.58 -9.31
CA ILE A 43 -3.03 -8.11 -7.95
C ILE A 43 -4.02 -9.28 -8.02
N SER A 44 -3.68 -10.38 -7.37
CA SER A 44 -4.57 -11.53 -7.19
C SER A 44 -4.44 -12.04 -5.77
N ILE A 45 -5.59 -12.27 -5.13
CA ILE A 45 -5.67 -12.69 -3.73
C ILE A 45 -6.68 -13.83 -3.66
N THR A 46 -6.32 -14.91 -2.98
CA THR A 46 -7.21 -16.05 -2.77
C THR A 46 -7.51 -16.18 -1.29
N LYS A 47 -8.76 -15.91 -0.92
CA LYS A 47 -9.31 -16.12 0.42
C LYS A 47 -10.83 -16.29 0.29
N ASP A 48 -11.30 -17.51 0.49
CA ASP A 48 -12.71 -17.86 0.27
C ASP A 48 -13.66 -16.98 1.09
N GLY A 49 -14.68 -16.45 0.40
CA GLY A 49 -15.70 -15.59 0.99
C GLY A 49 -15.26 -14.14 1.26
N ALA A 50 -14.01 -13.77 0.96
CA ALA A 50 -13.50 -12.43 1.21
C ALA A 50 -13.49 -11.54 -0.04
N VAL A 51 -13.71 -10.25 0.17
CA VAL A 51 -13.52 -9.19 -0.85
C VAL A 51 -12.49 -8.20 -0.33
N PHE A 52 -11.57 -7.79 -1.21
CA PHE A 52 -10.52 -6.84 -0.87
C PHE A 52 -10.67 -5.55 -1.66
N ASN A 53 -10.17 -4.46 -1.08
CA ASN A 53 -9.98 -3.19 -1.76
C ASN A 53 -8.50 -2.82 -1.75
N ALA A 54 -7.94 -2.59 -2.93
CA ALA A 54 -6.58 -2.13 -3.12
C ALA A 54 -6.55 -0.61 -3.37
N TYR A 55 -5.87 0.12 -2.49
CA TYR A 55 -5.70 1.56 -2.56
C TYR A 55 -4.28 1.90 -3.00
N GLN A 56 -4.13 2.59 -4.13
CA GLN A 56 -2.82 3.03 -4.61
C GLN A 56 -2.32 4.20 -3.75
N VAL A 57 -1.31 3.94 -2.92
CA VAL A 57 -0.71 4.93 -2.02
C VAL A 57 0.36 5.74 -2.75
N LEU A 58 1.22 5.04 -3.50
CA LEU A 58 2.24 5.66 -4.36
C LEU A 58 2.06 5.20 -5.79
N LYS A 59 2.12 6.13 -6.73
CA LYS A 59 2.23 5.84 -8.16
C LYS A 59 3.69 5.60 -8.52
N ALA A 60 3.98 4.50 -9.22
CA ALA A 60 5.28 4.26 -9.82
C ALA A 60 5.30 4.84 -11.24
N THR A 61 6.29 5.68 -11.54
CA THR A 61 6.50 6.25 -12.88
C THR A 61 7.91 5.90 -13.33
N GLN A 62 8.04 5.33 -14.52
CA GLN A 62 9.35 5.02 -15.07
C GLN A 62 10.15 6.31 -15.31
N ASN A 63 11.36 6.37 -14.77
CA ASN A 63 12.35 7.41 -15.05
C ASN A 63 13.69 6.74 -15.40
N GLY A 64 14.00 6.69 -16.70
CA GLY A 64 15.14 5.93 -17.20
C GLY A 64 15.00 4.43 -16.94
N ASP A 65 15.99 3.87 -16.25
CA ASP A 65 16.07 2.43 -15.91
C ASP A 65 15.52 2.10 -14.51
N ALA A 66 14.77 3.03 -13.91
CA ALA A 66 14.18 2.86 -12.58
C ALA A 66 12.75 3.39 -12.52
N TYR A 67 12.05 3.09 -11.42
CA TYR A 67 10.75 3.67 -11.09
C TYR A 67 10.91 4.70 -9.98
N GLU A 68 10.39 5.90 -10.21
CA GLU A 68 10.17 6.90 -9.18
C GLU A 68 8.77 6.76 -8.59
N TYR A 69 8.67 7.02 -7.29
CA TYR A 69 7.42 6.90 -6.55
C TYR A 69 6.96 8.27 -6.08
N THR A 70 5.69 8.54 -6.30
CA THR A 70 5.04 9.78 -5.86
C THR A 70 3.71 9.46 -5.20
N ALA A 71 3.37 10.18 -4.13
CA ALA A 71 2.07 10.03 -3.49
C ALA A 71 0.91 10.29 -4.47
N THR A 72 -0.12 9.44 -4.43
CA THR A 72 -1.34 9.70 -5.22
C THR A 72 -2.12 10.87 -4.63
N ASP A 73 -2.96 11.53 -5.43
CA ASP A 73 -3.77 12.68 -4.98
C ASP A 73 -4.62 12.38 -3.74
N VAL A 74 -5.07 11.14 -3.60
CA VAL A 74 -5.86 10.64 -2.48
C VAL A 74 -5.02 10.56 -1.20
N PHE A 75 -3.76 10.14 -1.32
CA PHE A 75 -2.85 9.90 -0.21
C PHE A 75 -1.82 11.01 0.03
N LYS A 76 -1.78 12.08 -0.77
CA LYS A 76 -0.85 13.20 -0.53
C LYS A 76 -1.00 13.83 0.86
N GLY A 77 -2.22 13.84 1.42
CA GLY A 77 -2.51 14.36 2.76
C GLY A 77 -2.09 13.45 3.92
N PHE A 78 -1.72 12.20 3.63
CA PHE A 78 -1.18 11.27 4.62
C PHE A 78 0.29 11.56 4.94
N PHE A 79 1.08 11.90 3.91
CA PHE A 79 2.51 12.17 4.07
C PHE A 79 2.77 13.53 4.74
N ASN A 80 3.84 13.60 5.53
CA ASN A 80 4.21 14.76 6.35
C ASN A 80 3.09 15.21 7.31
N ASN A 81 2.24 14.28 7.72
CA ASN A 81 1.11 14.54 8.61
C ASN A 81 1.31 13.89 9.98
N SER A 82 1.43 14.71 11.02
CA SER A 82 1.67 14.26 12.40
C SER A 82 0.52 13.45 12.98
N GLN A 83 -0.71 13.58 12.46
CA GLN A 83 -1.85 12.74 12.87
C GLN A 83 -1.65 11.26 12.49
N TYR A 84 -0.83 11.00 11.47
CA TYR A 84 -0.63 9.66 10.89
C TYR A 84 0.84 9.20 10.95
N GLY A 85 1.62 9.73 11.90
CA GLY A 85 3.01 9.30 12.14
C GLY A 85 4.08 10.11 11.41
N ASN A 86 3.71 11.13 10.63
CA ASN A 86 4.63 12.06 9.95
C ASN A 86 5.63 11.38 8.99
N TYR A 87 5.18 10.35 8.26
CA TYR A 87 5.99 9.68 7.25
C TYR A 87 6.22 10.59 6.03
N THR A 88 7.44 10.61 5.53
CA THR A 88 7.79 11.16 4.20
C THR A 88 7.69 10.05 3.15
N GLU A 89 7.50 10.39 1.88
CA GLU A 89 7.47 9.41 0.79
C GLU A 89 8.79 8.62 0.70
N ASN A 90 9.93 9.29 0.86
CA ASN A 90 11.25 8.66 0.75
C ASN A 90 11.57 7.73 1.94
N GLN A 91 10.96 7.92 3.11
CA GLN A 91 11.18 7.05 4.28
C GLN A 91 10.59 5.64 4.09
N ILE A 92 9.63 5.46 3.18
CA ILE A 92 8.94 4.17 2.99
C ILE A 92 9.94 3.07 2.59
N LYS A 93 10.97 3.40 1.80
CA LYS A 93 12.00 2.46 1.38
C LYS A 93 12.90 1.97 2.53
N ASP A 94 12.94 2.72 3.63
CA ASP A 94 13.76 2.42 4.80
C ASP A 94 12.97 1.60 5.86
N LEU A 95 11.67 1.37 5.65
CA LEU A 95 10.82 0.52 6.48
C LEU A 95 11.14 -0.96 6.20
N THR A 96 12.08 -1.50 6.97
CA THR A 96 12.62 -2.87 6.77
C THR A 96 12.17 -3.87 7.81
N THR A 97 11.64 -3.42 8.95
CA THR A 97 11.18 -4.32 10.03
C THR A 97 9.69 -4.58 9.92
N ALA A 98 9.27 -5.81 10.23
CA ALA A 98 7.85 -6.18 10.21
C ALA A 98 6.98 -5.26 11.07
N ASP A 99 7.49 -4.82 12.22
CA ASP A 99 6.74 -3.93 13.12
C ASP A 99 6.60 -2.53 12.53
N SER A 100 7.66 -1.98 11.91
CA SER A 100 7.59 -0.67 11.23
C SER A 100 6.62 -0.67 10.05
N ILE A 101 6.60 -1.76 9.27
CA ILE A 101 5.67 -1.93 8.14
C ILE A 101 4.24 -2.06 8.64
N LYS A 102 4.00 -2.83 9.71
CA LYS A 102 2.67 -2.96 10.32
C LYS A 102 2.16 -1.63 10.86
N GLU A 103 3.01 -0.87 11.55
CA GLU A 103 2.64 0.45 12.08
C GLU A 103 2.29 1.41 10.93
N PHE A 104 3.13 1.50 9.91
CA PHE A 104 2.89 2.31 8.72
C PHE A 104 1.56 1.95 8.04
N ALA A 105 1.33 0.66 7.81
CA ALA A 105 0.09 0.18 7.19
C ALA A 105 -1.14 0.48 8.07
N ALA A 106 -1.01 0.40 9.40
CA ALA A 106 -2.09 0.76 10.32
C ALA A 106 -2.43 2.26 10.26
N GLN A 107 -1.43 3.14 10.09
CA GLN A 107 -1.66 4.57 9.90
C GLN A 107 -2.33 4.86 8.56
N LEU A 108 -1.95 4.18 7.47
CA LEU A 108 -2.64 4.29 6.18
C LEU A 108 -4.09 3.82 6.27
N HIS A 109 -4.36 2.70 6.94
CA HIS A 109 -5.72 2.22 7.16
C HIS A 109 -6.54 3.24 7.97
N LYS A 110 -5.95 3.81 9.04
CA LYS A 110 -6.58 4.89 9.79
C LYS A 110 -6.90 6.10 8.90
N TYR A 111 -5.99 6.50 8.02
CA TYR A 111 -6.21 7.59 7.06
C TYR A 111 -7.37 7.31 6.11
N VAL A 112 -7.48 6.07 5.59
CA VAL A 112 -8.61 5.62 4.76
C VAL A 112 -9.94 5.79 5.48
N ILE A 113 -10.02 5.34 6.74
CA ILE A 113 -11.24 5.45 7.55
C ILE A 113 -11.58 6.92 7.86
N ASP A 114 -10.62 7.68 8.39
CA ASP A 114 -10.82 9.07 8.83
C ASP A 114 -11.31 9.95 7.66
N ASN A 115 -10.79 9.72 6.45
CA ASN A 115 -11.10 10.49 5.24
C ASN A 115 -12.18 9.84 4.37
N LYS A 116 -12.76 8.72 4.79
CA LYS A 116 -13.82 7.99 4.07
C LYS A 116 -13.44 7.68 2.61
N ILE A 117 -12.19 7.28 2.41
CA ILE A 117 -11.67 6.95 1.08
C ILE A 117 -12.33 5.65 0.61
N SER A 118 -13.06 5.72 -0.51
CA SER A 118 -13.86 4.61 -1.04
C SER A 118 -13.51 4.22 -2.47
N ASN A 119 -12.52 4.86 -3.09
CA ASN A 119 -12.10 4.60 -4.46
C ASN A 119 -11.01 3.53 -4.54
N GLY A 120 -11.07 2.53 -3.66
CA GLY A 120 -10.25 1.33 -3.78
C GLY A 120 -10.66 0.52 -5.01
N ILE A 121 -9.70 -0.21 -5.57
CA ILE A 121 -9.98 -1.19 -6.61
C ILE A 121 -10.45 -2.46 -5.91
N GLU A 122 -11.69 -2.86 -6.15
CA GLU A 122 -12.24 -4.10 -5.60
C GLU A 122 -11.56 -5.32 -6.24
N ILE A 123 -11.25 -6.33 -5.42
CA ILE A 123 -10.60 -7.58 -5.81
C ILE A 123 -11.40 -8.72 -5.18
N GLN A 124 -12.06 -9.50 -6.03
CA GLN A 124 -12.75 -10.72 -5.62
C GLN A 124 -11.75 -11.85 -5.41
N SER A 125 -12.06 -12.77 -4.48
CA SER A 125 -11.20 -13.94 -4.24
C SER A 125 -10.99 -14.77 -5.50
N GLY A 126 -9.73 -15.06 -5.81
CA GLY A 126 -9.33 -15.83 -7.00
C GLY A 126 -9.35 -15.03 -8.31
N GLU A 127 -9.76 -13.76 -8.29
CA GLU A 127 -9.68 -12.88 -9.46
C GLU A 127 -8.25 -12.35 -9.63
N LYS A 128 -7.87 -12.12 -10.89
CA LYS A 128 -6.67 -11.37 -11.26
C LYS A 128 -7.09 -10.01 -11.78
N VAL A 129 -6.87 -8.97 -10.99
CA VAL A 129 -7.24 -7.60 -11.35
C VAL A 129 -6.03 -6.84 -11.88
N SER A 130 -6.19 -6.20 -13.04
CA SER A 130 -5.16 -5.33 -13.62
C SER A 130 -5.11 -4.01 -12.86
N VAL A 131 -3.91 -3.57 -12.48
CA VAL A 131 -3.70 -2.32 -11.72
C VAL A 131 -2.53 -1.54 -12.28
N ASP A 132 -2.51 -0.22 -12.05
CA ASP A 132 -1.35 0.60 -12.34
C ASP A 132 -0.13 0.16 -11.51
N LEU A 133 1.08 0.46 -11.99
CA LEU A 133 2.29 0.21 -11.21
C LEU A 133 2.35 1.15 -10.01
N GLY A 134 2.66 0.61 -8.83
CA GLY A 134 2.69 1.40 -7.62
C GLY A 134 2.76 0.60 -6.33
N TYR A 135 2.62 1.32 -5.22
CA TYR A 135 2.58 0.76 -3.87
C TYR A 135 1.15 0.78 -3.34
N TYR A 136 0.65 -0.38 -2.92
CA TYR A 136 -0.74 -0.56 -2.56
C TYR A 136 -0.93 -0.95 -1.09
N LEU A 137 -1.91 -0.30 -0.46
CA LEU A 137 -2.55 -0.78 0.75
C LEU A 137 -3.71 -1.67 0.35
N VAL A 138 -3.73 -2.93 0.76
CA VAL A 138 -4.88 -3.82 0.51
C VAL A 138 -5.60 -4.14 1.81
N LEU A 139 -6.91 -3.88 1.82
CA LEU A 139 -7.78 -4.08 2.98
C LEU A 139 -8.89 -5.07 2.62
N GLU A 140 -9.12 -6.05 3.48
CA GLU A 140 -10.30 -6.91 3.42
C GLU A 140 -11.53 -6.14 3.90
N THR A 141 -12.57 -6.10 3.06
CA THR A 141 -13.77 -5.27 3.24
C THR A 141 -15.07 -6.05 3.40
N SER A 142 -15.06 -7.35 3.11
CA SER A 142 -16.15 -8.29 3.48
C SER A 142 -15.60 -9.67 3.69
#